data_AF-A0A9D1NQC9-F1
#
_entry.id   AF-A0A9D1NQC9-F1
#
_cell.length_a   1.000
_cell.length_b   1.000
_cell.length_c   1.000
_cell.angle_alpha   90.00
_cell.angle_beta   90.00
_cell.angle_gamma   90.00
#
_symmetry.space_group_name_H-M   'P 1'
#
loop_
_entity.id
_entity.type
_entity.pdbx_description
1 polymer ?
#
loop_
_entity_poly.entity_id
_entity_poly.type
_entity_poly.pdbx_seq_one_letter_code
_entity_poly.pdbx_strand_id
1 'polypeptide(L)'
;MNILEISAICVITAIIAKVIQPSNSDMAAALSIATAVSAAFLIILGLKDTLFSLESILSGSGIESGYIMISMKAISICYVCDISSSCCRDCGESALASVIDISGRLTIAIICFPLIEGFISSVRSILEL
;
A
#
# COMPACT_ATOMS: atom_id res chain seq x y z
N MET A 1 -13.12 2.30 -10.43
CA MET A 1 -13.07 3.09 -9.19
C MET A 1 -12.41 4.42 -9.49
N ASN A 2 -13.07 5.55 -9.21
CA ASN A 2 -12.55 6.85 -9.59
C ASN A 2 -11.68 7.42 -8.45
N ILE A 3 -10.39 7.59 -8.71
CA ILE A 3 -9.44 8.25 -7.77
C ILE A 3 -9.97 9.63 -7.31
N LEU A 4 -10.76 10.28 -8.18
CA LEU A 4 -11.43 11.54 -7.96
C LEU A 4 -12.43 11.47 -6.79
N GLU A 5 -13.25 10.43 -6.69
CA GLU A 5 -14.23 10.27 -5.60
C GLU A 5 -13.55 10.06 -4.25
N ILE A 6 -12.52 9.21 -4.21
CA ILE A 6 -11.75 8.93 -2.99
C ILE A 6 -11.05 10.21 -2.53
N SER A 7 -10.41 10.93 -3.46
CA SER A 7 -9.74 12.20 -3.13
C SER A 7 -10.71 13.25 -2.59
N ALA A 8 -11.92 13.35 -3.14
CA ALA A 8 -12.93 14.29 -2.70
C ALA A 8 -13.39 13.98 -1.27
N ILE A 9 -13.62 12.69 -0.94
CA ILE A 9 -13.99 12.25 0.41
C ILE A 9 -12.87 12.62 1.40
N CYS A 10 -11.61 12.34 1.08
CA CYS A 10 -10.48 12.68 1.94
C CYS A 10 -10.37 14.18 2.22
N VAL A 11 -10.55 15.03 1.19
CA VAL A 11 -10.50 16.49 1.34
C VAL A 11 -11.64 17.01 2.20
N ILE A 12 -12.87 16.53 1.98
CA ILE A 12 -14.04 16.92 2.77
C ILE A 12 -13.84 16.53 4.25
N THR A 13 -13.39 15.30 4.52
CA THR A 13 -13.09 14.87 5.88
C THR A 13 -11.98 15.71 6.51
N ALA A 14 -10.91 16.04 5.78
CA ALA A 14 -9.83 16.85 6.33
C ALA A 14 -10.31 18.25 6.77
N ILE A 15 -11.22 18.86 6.00
CA ILE A 15 -11.85 20.14 6.35
C ILE A 15 -12.70 19.98 7.62
N ILE A 16 -13.53 18.94 7.71
CA ILE A 16 -14.39 18.68 8.88
C ILE A 16 -13.55 18.40 10.13
N ALA A 17 -12.49 17.59 10.01
CA ALA A 17 -11.58 17.28 11.10
C ALA A 17 -10.89 18.55 11.63
N LYS A 18 -10.48 19.46 10.74
CA LYS A 18 -9.90 20.76 11.13
C LYS A 18 -10.89 21.67 11.87
N VAL A 19 -12.17 21.64 11.52
CA VAL A 19 -13.22 22.40 12.20
C VAL A 19 -13.51 21.86 13.62
N ILE A 20 -13.38 20.54 13.81
CA ILE A 20 -13.64 19.87 15.10
C ILE A 20 -12.43 19.92 16.04
N GLN A 21 -11.22 20.03 15.50
CA GLN A 21 -9.95 20.07 16.23
C GLN A 21 -9.93 21.03 17.44
N PRO A 22 -10.43 22.29 17.38
CA PRO A 22 -10.44 23.19 18.54
C PRO A 22 -11.42 22.79 19.64
N SER A 23 -12.41 21.94 19.37
CA SER A 23 -13.38 21.50 20.37
C SER A 23 -12.99 20.17 21.02
N ASN A 24 -12.51 19.19 20.25
CA ASN A 24 -12.08 17.87 20.74
C ASN A 24 -11.05 17.26 19.76
N SER A 25 -9.76 17.31 20.08
CA SER A 25 -8.68 16.78 19.25
C SER A 25 -8.80 15.27 19.00
N ASP A 26 -9.29 14.52 19.97
CA ASP A 26 -9.39 13.05 19.90
C ASP A 26 -10.46 12.62 18.89
N MET A 27 -11.56 13.36 18.77
CA MET A 27 -12.60 13.09 17.77
C MET A 27 -12.15 13.48 16.36
N ALA A 28 -11.35 14.54 16.22
CA ALA A 28 -10.78 14.92 14.94
C ALA A 28 -9.80 13.86 14.41
N ALA A 29 -8.95 13.32 15.27
CA ALA A 29 -8.04 12.23 14.94
C ALA A 29 -8.80 10.93 14.61
N ALA A 30 -9.80 10.55 15.41
CA ALA A 30 -10.61 9.36 15.12
C ALA A 30 -11.29 9.43 13.75
N LEU A 31 -11.77 10.61 13.34
CA LEU A 31 -12.43 10.82 12.05
C LEU A 31 -11.46 10.73 10.86
N SER A 32 -10.24 11.28 10.99
CA SER A 32 -9.22 11.18 9.93
C SER A 32 -8.77 9.73 9.74
N ILE A 33 -8.57 9.00 10.83
CA ILE A 33 -8.18 7.58 10.81
C ILE A 33 -9.28 6.73 10.19
N ALA A 34 -10.53 6.91 10.61
CA ALA A 34 -11.66 6.17 10.06
C ALA A 34 -11.81 6.38 8.55
N THR A 35 -11.55 7.60 8.07
CA THR A 35 -11.60 7.93 6.64
C THR A 35 -10.41 7.36 5.89
N ALA A 36 -9.21 7.38 6.47
CA ALA A 36 -8.03 6.76 5.86
C ALA A 36 -8.23 5.24 5.69
N VAL A 37 -8.79 4.56 6.69
CA VAL A 37 -9.08 3.12 6.64
C VAL A 37 -10.16 2.79 5.61
N SER A 38 -11.23 3.59 5.52
CA SER A 38 -12.30 3.36 4.54
C SER A 38 -11.83 3.61 3.11
N ALA A 39 -11.04 4.65 2.86
CA ALA A 39 -10.40 4.92 1.57
C ALA A 39 -9.47 3.78 1.16
N ALA A 40 -8.66 3.28 2.10
CA ALA A 40 -7.77 2.14 1.89
C ALA A 40 -8.53 0.87 1.49
N PHE A 41 -9.65 0.59 2.16
CA PHE A 41 -10.49 -0.56 1.86
C PHE A 41 -11.07 -0.51 0.44
N LEU A 42 -11.54 0.67 0.01
CA LEU A 42 -12.03 0.87 -1.36
C LEU A 42 -10.92 0.61 -2.39
N ILE A 43 -9.72 1.13 -2.16
CA ILE A 43 -8.56 0.93 -3.05
C ILE A 43 -8.21 -0.55 -3.21
N ILE A 44 -8.22 -1.31 -2.12
CA ILE A 44 -7.96 -2.75 -2.17
C ILE A 44 -9.03 -3.51 -2.96
N LEU A 45 -10.31 -3.12 -2.85
CA LEU A 45 -11.38 -3.74 -3.63
C LEU A 45 -11.17 -3.53 -5.14
N GLY A 46 -10.84 -2.31 -5.56
CA GLY A 46 -10.55 -2.03 -6.98
C GLY A 46 -9.33 -2.77 -7.51
N LEU A 47 -8.33 -3.02 -6.66
CA LEU A 47 -7.11 -3.72 -7.06
C LEU A 47 -7.37 -5.19 -7.44
N LYS A 48 -8.36 -5.84 -6.82
CA LYS A 48 -8.72 -7.25 -7.08
C LYS A 48 -9.20 -7.48 -8.52
N ASP A 49 -10.00 -6.57 -9.07
CA ASP A 49 -10.50 -6.68 -10.44
C ASP A 49 -9.37 -6.57 -11.48
N THR A 50 -8.42 -5.65 -11.24
CA THR A 50 -7.21 -5.53 -12.06
C THR A 50 -6.29 -6.74 -11.94
N LEU A 51 -6.15 -7.31 -10.74
CA LEU A 51 -5.37 -8.52 -10.50
C LEU A 51 -5.91 -9.72 -11.27
N PHE A 52 -7.22 -9.94 -11.21
CA PHE A 52 -7.90 -11.02 -11.93
C PHE A 52 -7.72 -10.88 -13.46
N SER A 53 -7.80 -9.65 -13.96
CA SER A 53 -7.54 -9.35 -15.38
C SER A 53 -6.09 -9.65 -15.77
N LEU A 54 -5.12 -9.29 -14.93
CA LEU A 54 -3.70 -9.58 -15.15
C LEU A 54 -3.42 -11.09 -15.15
N GLU A 55 -3.99 -11.84 -14.21
CA GLU A 55 -3.83 -13.29 -14.13
C GLU A 55 -4.41 -14.03 -15.35
N SER A 56 -5.51 -13.52 -15.90
CA SER A 56 -6.09 -14.03 -17.16
C SER A 56 -5.20 -13.81 -18.39
N ILE A 57 -4.37 -12.76 -18.39
CA ILE A 57 -3.39 -12.49 -19.45
C ILE A 57 -2.14 -13.36 -19.25
N LEU A 58 -1.72 -13.53 -18.00
CA LEU A 58 -0.51 -14.28 -17.67
C LEU A 58 -0.63 -15.79 -17.81
N SER A 59 -1.84 -16.32 -17.61
CA SER A 59 -2.12 -17.75 -17.81
C SER A 59 -1.87 -18.21 -19.26
N GLY A 60 -1.78 -17.28 -20.22
CA GLY A 60 -1.37 -17.56 -21.60
C GLY A 60 0.10 -17.28 -21.93
N SER A 61 0.87 -16.63 -21.04
CA SER A 61 2.20 -16.09 -21.35
C SER A 61 3.38 -16.85 -20.74
N GLY A 62 3.14 -17.90 -19.95
CA GLY A 62 4.19 -18.74 -19.36
C GLY A 62 5.04 -18.05 -18.29
N ILE A 63 4.60 -16.88 -17.79
CA ILE A 63 5.26 -16.18 -16.68
C ILE A 63 4.86 -16.88 -15.39
N GLU A 64 5.84 -17.28 -14.57
CA GLU A 64 5.59 -17.87 -13.27
C GLU A 64 4.84 -16.86 -12.39
N SER A 65 3.61 -17.18 -12.00
CA SER A 65 2.69 -16.30 -11.26
C SER A 65 3.28 -15.77 -9.95
N GLY A 66 4.34 -16.42 -9.44
CA GLY A 66 5.11 -16.01 -8.27
C GLY A 66 5.68 -14.59 -8.38
N TYR A 67 6.17 -14.15 -9.54
CA TYR A 67 6.79 -12.82 -9.67
C TYR A 67 5.78 -11.69 -9.49
N ILE A 68 4.59 -11.82 -10.08
CA ILE A 68 3.52 -10.83 -9.92
C ILE A 68 3.05 -10.76 -8.47
N MET A 69 2.96 -11.92 -7.81
CA MET A 69 2.57 -11.97 -6.41
C MET A 69 3.58 -11.27 -5.49
N ILE A 70 4.88 -11.40 -5.78
CA ILE A 70 5.94 -10.69 -5.04
C ILE A 70 5.85 -9.17 -5.24
N SER A 71 5.67 -8.69 -6.48
CA SER A 71 5.49 -7.27 -6.75
C SER A 71 4.25 -6.68 -6.05
N MET A 72 3.14 -7.41 -6.07
CA MET A 72 1.90 -6.99 -5.41
C MET A 72 2.02 -6.95 -3.89
N LYS A 73 2.78 -7.88 -3.28
CA LYS A 73 3.14 -7.81 -1.85
C LYS A 73 3.89 -6.52 -1.53
N ALA A 74 4.89 -6.16 -2.34
CA ALA A 74 5.68 -4.94 -2.11
C ALA A 74 4.81 -3.67 -2.18
N ILE A 75 3.93 -3.56 -3.19
CA ILE A 75 3.00 -2.42 -3.32
C ILE A 75 2.07 -2.32 -2.11
N SER A 76 1.51 -3.46 -1.69
CA SER A 76 0.60 -3.51 -0.53
C SER A 76 1.29 -3.06 0.76
N ILE A 77 2.55 -3.43 0.96
CA ILE A 77 3.33 -3.04 2.15
C ILE A 77 3.60 -1.53 2.15
N CYS A 78 4.01 -0.95 1.02
CA CYS A 78 4.16 0.50 0.88
C CYS A 78 2.88 1.22 1.31
N TYR A 79 1.74 0.77 0.79
CA TYR A 79 0.45 1.38 1.05
C TYR A 79 0.06 1.32 2.54
N VAL A 80 0.22 0.16 3.18
CA VAL A 80 -0.07 -0.01 4.61
C VAL A 80 0.87 0.82 5.48
N CYS A 81 2.17 0.86 5.15
CA CYS A 81 3.15 1.67 5.87
C CYS A 81 2.84 3.17 5.79
N ASP A 82 2.53 3.70 4.60
CA ASP A 82 2.20 5.12 4.42
C ASP A 82 0.96 5.54 5.20
N ILE A 83 -0.09 4.72 5.18
CA ILE A 83 -1.32 4.99 5.96
C ILE A 83 -1.01 4.97 7.45
N SER A 84 -0.26 3.97 7.91
CA SER A 84 0.05 3.79 9.33
C SER A 84 0.97 4.90 9.83
N SER A 85 1.98 5.32 9.06
CA SER A 85 2.89 6.40 9.46
C SER A 85 2.18 7.76 9.44
N SER A 86 1.32 8.01 8.47
CA SER A 86 0.48 9.22 8.41
C SER A 86 -0.48 9.29 9.59
N CYS A 87 -1.12 8.17 9.94
CA CYS A 87 -1.99 8.03 11.09
C CYS A 87 -1.25 8.32 12.42
N CYS A 88 -0.06 7.74 12.61
CA CYS A 88 0.77 8.05 13.79
C CYS A 88 1.17 9.53 13.84
N ARG A 89 1.49 10.15 12.69
CA ARG A 89 1.88 11.56 12.62
C ARG A 89 0.69 12.49 12.91
N ASP A 90 -0.52 12.14 12.49
CA ASP A 90 -1.75 12.87 12.80
C ASP A 90 -2.10 12.83 14.29
N CYS A 91 -1.75 11.73 14.99
CA CYS A 91 -1.85 11.62 16.45
C CYS A 91 -0.73 12.38 17.20
N GLY A 92 0.24 12.99 16.50
CA GLY A 92 1.41 13.65 17.10
C GLY A 92 2.59 12.72 17.40
N GLU A 93 2.45 11.41 17.16
CA GLU A 93 3.46 10.37 17.45
C GLU A 93 4.46 10.20 16.31
N SER A 94 5.32 11.22 16.12
CA SER A 94 6.32 11.23 15.04
C SER A 94 7.41 10.16 15.18
N ALA A 95 7.72 9.74 16.41
CA ALA A 95 8.69 8.68 16.66
C ALA A 95 8.17 7.32 16.13
N LEU A 96 6.90 7.00 16.40
CA LEU A 96 6.26 5.78 15.92
C LEU A 96 6.11 5.79 14.39
N ALA A 97 5.72 6.93 13.81
CA ALA A 97 5.67 7.09 12.35
C ALA A 97 7.03 6.77 11.68
N SER A 98 8.13 7.24 12.29
CA SER A 98 9.48 7.01 11.77
C SER A 98 9.87 5.53 11.83
N VAL A 99 9.46 4.80 12.88
CA VAL A 99 9.68 3.35 13.00
C VAL A 99 8.95 2.59 11.89
N ILE A 100 7.71 2.99 11.57
CA ILE A 100 6.91 2.40 10.49
C ILE A 100 7.58 2.64 9.12
N ASP A 101 8.06 3.85 8.85
CA ASP A 101 8.73 4.15 7.58
C ASP A 101 10.03 3.35 7.41
N ILE A 102 10.78 3.14 8.49
CA ILE A 102 12.00 2.32 8.46
C ILE A 102 11.66 0.84 8.27
N SER A 103 10.66 0.32 8.98
CA SER A 103 10.26 -1.09 8.89
C SER A 103 9.70 -1.45 7.51
N GLY A 104 8.94 -0.54 6.89
CA GLY A 104 8.45 -0.70 5.52
C GLY A 104 9.58 -0.82 4.51
N ARG A 105 10.55 0.11 4.55
CA ARG A 105 11.75 0.06 3.69
C ARG A 105 12.55 -1.22 3.87
N LEU A 106 12.73 -1.66 5.11
CA LEU A 106 13.46 -2.90 5.41
C LEU A 106 12.72 -4.13 4.87
N THR A 107 11.40 -4.17 5.01
CA THR A 107 10.59 -5.30 4.55
C THR A 107 10.56 -5.39 3.03
N ILE A 108 10.49 -4.26 2.33
CA ILE A 108 10.61 -4.22 0.87
C ILE A 108 11.97 -4.75 0.43
N ALA A 109 13.06 -4.34 1.10
CA ALA A 109 14.40 -4.85 0.80
C ALA A 109 14.49 -6.37 0.96
N ILE A 110 13.87 -6.93 2.01
CA ILE A 110 13.81 -8.40 2.22
C ILE A 110 13.01 -9.09 1.11
N ILE A 111 11.89 -8.52 0.68
CA ILE A 111 11.05 -9.07 -0.39
C ILE A 111 11.72 -9.01 -1.76
N CYS A 112 12.70 -8.12 -1.96
CA CYS A 112 13.49 -8.10 -3.19
C CYS A 112 14.45 -9.30 -3.33
N PHE A 113 14.84 -9.98 -2.25
CA PHE A 113 15.72 -11.15 -2.32
C PHE A 113 15.22 -12.28 -3.25
N PRO A 114 13.98 -12.80 -3.10
CA PRO A 114 13.49 -13.86 -3.98
C PRO A 114 13.37 -13.42 -5.45
N LEU A 115 13.15 -12.12 -5.70
CA LEU A 115 13.18 -11.55 -7.06
C LEU A 115 14.58 -11.64 -7.67
N ILE A 116 15.62 -11.35 -6.89
CA ILE A 116 17.02 -11.45 -7.32
C ILE A 116 17.39 -12.92 -7.58
N GLU A 117 17.01 -13.84 -6.70
CA GLU A 117 17.23 -15.29 -6.90
C GLU A 117 16.57 -15.80 -8.18
N GLY A 118 15.31 -15.44 -8.40
CA GLY A 118 14.57 -15.81 -9.61
C GLY A 118 15.19 -15.24 -10.89
N PHE A 119 15.68 -13.99 -10.83
CA PHE A 119 16.40 -13.37 -11.94
C PHE A 119 17.71 -14.10 -12.26
N ILE A 120 18.52 -14.42 -11.24
CA ILE A 120 19.79 -15.16 -11.42
C ILE A 120 19.51 -16.57 -11.99
N SER A 121 18.47 -17.24 -11.51
CA SER A 121 18.04 -18.55 -12.03
C SER A 121 17.65 -18.47 -13.52
N SER A 122 16.87 -17.46 -13.89
CA SER A 122 16.45 -17.23 -15.28
C SER A 122 17.64 -16.95 -16.20
N VAL A 123 18.60 -16.14 -15.75
CA VAL A 123 19.84 -15.87 -16.50
C VAL A 123 20.67 -17.15 -16.65
N ARG A 124 20.81 -17.96 -15.58
CA ARG A 124 21.50 -19.27 -15.68
C ARG A 124 20.84 -20.18 -16.70
N SER A 125 19.52 -20.28 -16.72
CA SER A 125 18.79 -21.11 -17.69
C SER A 125 19.00 -20.71 -19.15
N ILE A 126 19.35 -19.43 -19.43
CA ILE A 126 19.63 -18.94 -20.79
C ILE A 126 21.11 -19.12 -21.15
N LEU A 127 21.99 -19.03 -20.14
CA LEU A 127 23.45 -19.05 -20.32
C LEU A 127 24.04 -20.47 -20.22
N GLU A 128 23.32 -21.40 -19.59
CA GLU A 128 23.57 -22.84 -19.70
C GLU A 128 22.99 -23.37 -21.04
N LEU A 129 23.78 -24.22 -21.70
CA LEU A 129 23.44 -25.02 -22.87
C LEU A 129 22.40 -26.09 -22.51
#